data_AF-A0A7W1HAC8-F1
#
_entry.id   AF-A0A7W1HAC8-F1
#
_cell.length_a   1.000
_cell.length_b   1.000
_cell.length_c   1.000
_cell.angle_alpha   90.00
_cell.angle_beta   90.00
_cell.angle_gamma   90.00
#
_symmetry.space_group_name_H-M   'P 1'
#
loop_
_entity.id
_entity.type
_entity.pdbx_description
1 polymer ?
#
loop_
_entity_poly.entity_id
_entity_poly.type
_entity_poly.pdbx_seq_one_letter_code
_entity_poly.pdbx_strand_id
1 'polypeptide(L)'
;MAPDLTPEVPRSERILRNAYRVLGLPSEADWAAIRAAAEGERDTPWDLPWLGPLARTPTTRSLALSRLTDAHQRLRERLFWFHEAAAEEAVADLEPGLLRNAMEGWASTSVVTARHDAALVALLAAITHDPLVKDGPLWSTALQRWRETLESEEYWLAVIRVEREGAFDVPAPFSDIYELRDSALRLVAEVPAGIAREAFLDGDEDSARRAIAVLKDALPEAAFSILIGDLASQIDQASVPASPPATRAGPATAKAETLSPAEPREKVFDGREETSLQEPTQMDPPQQGDAPAEQDVPTEALPVPMRRPRRKLAIALGALAIVALAIFALPPLRHRLPGGAATIAGRSRPSLATTERALEENDQPLAEALVERWNSEREIAQIGDAARDYQVLIDDYQRRIAYRLNVDLEAYERVVRLHAAAIQQHEAASDRHEALDRRVAQLREREAALIAEYNAGIHP
;
A
#
# COMPACT_ATOMS: atom_id res chain seq x y z
N MET A 1 21.66 18.15 -3.48
CA MET A 1 21.72 17.29 -2.29
C MET A 1 22.18 15.92 -2.75
N ALA A 2 23.34 15.45 -2.31
CA ALA A 2 23.72 14.06 -2.51
C ALA A 2 22.81 13.20 -1.62
N PRO A 3 22.26 12.08 -2.11
CA PRO A 3 21.51 11.17 -1.25
C PRO A 3 22.44 10.70 -0.13
N ASP A 4 21.93 10.75 1.10
CA ASP A 4 22.61 10.31 2.30
C ASP A 4 22.91 8.81 2.19
N LEU A 5 24.14 8.46 1.80
CA LEU A 5 24.64 7.09 1.68
C LEU A 5 25.02 6.58 3.08
N THR A 6 24.05 6.53 3.98
CA THR A 6 24.20 5.68 5.17
C THR A 6 24.36 4.24 4.70
N PRO A 7 25.33 3.47 5.25
CA PRO A 7 25.55 2.09 4.83
C PRO A 7 24.23 1.33 4.94
N GLU A 8 23.78 0.76 3.81
CA GLU A 8 22.53 0.03 3.75
C GLU A 8 22.57 -1.10 4.77
N VAL A 9 21.78 -0.92 5.82
CA VAL A 9 21.44 -1.96 6.79
C VAL A 9 20.98 -3.22 6.02
N PRO A 10 21.51 -4.43 6.34
CA PRO A 10 21.09 -5.70 5.75
C PRO A 10 19.56 -5.77 5.62
N ARG A 11 19.03 -6.19 4.48
CA ARG A 11 17.65 -5.78 4.11
C ARG A 11 16.55 -6.52 4.85
N SER A 12 16.86 -7.72 5.35
CA SER A 12 16.06 -8.41 6.37
C SER A 12 15.99 -7.61 7.67
N GLU A 13 17.03 -6.86 8.01
CA GLU A 13 17.11 -6.04 9.23
C GLU A 13 16.07 -4.91 9.25
N ARG A 14 15.52 -4.48 8.10
CA ARG A 14 14.38 -3.54 8.10
C ARG A 14 13.15 -4.13 8.77
N ILE A 15 12.85 -5.40 8.50
CA ILE A 15 11.76 -6.13 9.17
C ILE A 15 12.17 -6.40 10.62
N LEU A 16 13.42 -6.82 10.87
CA LEU A 16 13.89 -7.14 12.22
C LEU A 16 13.88 -5.91 13.15
N ARG A 17 14.21 -4.74 12.64
CA ARG A 17 14.29 -3.49 13.39
C ARG A 17 13.15 -2.55 13.05
N ASN A 18 12.04 -3.10 12.56
CA ASN A 18 10.86 -2.32 12.25
C ASN A 18 10.43 -1.53 13.50
N ALA A 19 10.14 -0.25 13.34
CA ALA A 19 9.87 0.63 14.48
C ALA A 19 8.61 0.18 15.27
N TYR A 20 7.58 -0.32 14.58
CA TYR A 20 6.38 -0.86 15.21
C TYR A 20 6.67 -2.16 15.98
N ARG A 21 7.52 -3.04 15.43
CA ARG A 21 8.02 -4.23 16.14
C ARG A 21 8.74 -3.84 17.44
N VAL A 22 9.68 -2.89 17.35
CA VAL A 22 10.44 -2.40 18.52
C VAL A 22 9.51 -1.87 19.61
N LEU A 23 8.42 -1.19 19.23
CA LEU A 23 7.42 -0.68 20.17
C LEU A 23 6.34 -1.69 20.58
N GLY A 24 6.30 -2.88 19.95
CA GLY A 24 5.30 -3.90 20.23
C GLY A 24 3.88 -3.46 19.85
N LEU A 25 3.75 -2.83 18.68
CA LEU A 25 2.49 -2.28 18.19
C LEU A 25 2.18 -2.79 16.78
N PRO A 26 0.89 -2.86 16.40
CA PRO A 26 0.51 -2.96 15.01
C PRO A 26 0.80 -1.64 14.27
N SER A 27 0.88 -1.70 12.95
CA SER A 27 1.23 -0.56 12.11
C SER A 27 0.10 0.48 11.97
N GLU A 28 -1.11 0.12 12.41
CA GLU A 28 -2.27 1.02 12.53
C GLU A 28 -2.34 1.80 13.86
N ALA A 29 -1.39 1.55 14.78
CA ALA A 29 -1.38 2.25 16.07
C ALA A 29 -1.34 3.77 15.91
N ASP A 30 -2.17 4.45 16.70
CA ASP A 30 -2.22 5.91 16.75
C ASP A 30 -1.01 6.51 17.47
N TRP A 31 -0.86 7.83 17.36
CA TRP A 31 0.27 8.56 17.94
C TRP A 31 0.31 8.50 19.47
N ALA A 32 -0.85 8.41 20.13
CA ALA A 32 -0.90 8.29 21.59
C ALA A 32 -0.34 6.94 22.05
N ALA A 33 -0.75 5.85 21.41
CA ALA A 33 -0.25 4.51 21.66
C ALA A 33 1.25 4.40 21.36
N ILE A 34 1.72 4.99 20.25
CA ILE A 34 3.15 5.02 19.90
C ILE A 34 3.99 5.72 20.97
N ARG A 35 3.55 6.89 21.46
CA ARG A 35 4.28 7.62 22.53
C ARG A 35 4.29 6.83 23.85
N ALA A 36 3.14 6.27 24.24
CA ALA A 36 3.05 5.46 25.45
C ALA A 36 3.98 4.22 25.39
N ALA A 37 4.02 3.54 24.24
CA ALA A 37 4.89 2.39 24.03
C ALA A 37 6.39 2.74 24.03
N ALA A 38 6.76 3.96 23.63
CA ALA A 38 8.14 4.40 23.67
C ALA A 38 8.65 4.56 25.12
N GLU A 39 7.78 4.93 26.06
CA GLU A 39 8.10 5.11 27.48
C GLU A 39 8.14 3.78 28.25
N GLY A 40 7.28 2.82 27.90
CA GLY A 40 7.11 1.56 28.61
C GLY A 40 7.93 0.37 28.08
N GLU A 41 7.97 -0.69 28.89
CA GLU A 41 8.36 -2.03 28.45
C GLU A 41 7.09 -2.87 28.25
N ARG A 42 7.03 -3.60 27.13
CA ARG A 42 5.91 -4.49 26.82
C ARG A 42 6.45 -5.69 26.04
N ASP A 43 6.16 -6.89 26.53
CA ASP A 43 6.28 -8.11 25.74
C ASP A 43 5.00 -8.24 24.92
N THR A 44 5.14 -8.56 23.63
CA THR A 44 4.00 -8.61 22.72
C THR A 44 4.11 -9.76 21.74
N PRO A 45 2.99 -10.25 21.20
CA PRO A 45 2.99 -11.21 20.10
C PRO A 45 3.75 -10.71 18.87
N TRP A 46 3.82 -9.39 18.69
CA TRP A 46 4.56 -8.71 17.62
C TRP A 46 6.08 -8.95 17.67
N ASP A 47 6.61 -9.52 18.75
CA ASP A 47 8.04 -9.75 18.94
C ASP A 47 8.59 -10.74 17.92
N LEU A 48 7.81 -11.76 17.54
CA LEU A 48 8.20 -12.84 16.62
C LEU A 48 9.63 -13.33 16.91
N PRO A 49 9.87 -14.05 18.02
CA PRO A 49 11.23 -14.38 18.49
C PRO A 49 12.10 -15.10 17.45
N TRP A 50 11.47 -15.89 16.58
CA TRP A 50 12.14 -16.63 15.50
C TRP A 50 12.69 -15.75 14.38
N LEU A 51 12.26 -14.48 14.26
CA LEU A 51 12.89 -13.50 13.38
C LEU A 51 14.27 -13.09 13.90
N GLY A 52 14.54 -13.28 15.20
CA GLY A 52 15.79 -12.95 15.84
C GLY A 52 15.61 -12.00 17.02
N PRO A 53 16.67 -11.80 17.82
CA PRO A 53 16.61 -11.04 19.06
C PRO A 53 16.19 -9.60 18.81
N LEU A 54 15.25 -9.11 19.63
CA LEU A 54 14.77 -7.74 19.58
C LEU A 54 15.24 -6.98 20.82
N ALA A 55 16.10 -5.97 20.62
CA ALA A 55 16.53 -5.10 21.71
C ALA A 55 15.49 -3.98 21.93
N ARG A 56 14.90 -3.93 23.14
CA ARG A 56 14.00 -2.85 23.59
C ARG A 56 14.62 -1.93 24.65
N THR A 57 15.88 -1.61 24.45
CA THR A 57 16.56 -0.60 25.27
C THR A 57 15.89 0.78 25.11
N PRO A 58 16.01 1.69 26.10
CA PRO A 58 15.51 3.06 25.96
C PRO A 58 16.03 3.76 24.69
N THR A 59 17.29 3.52 24.33
CA THR A 59 17.90 4.07 23.10
C THR A 59 17.21 3.56 21.84
N THR A 60 16.98 2.25 21.74
CA THR A 60 16.30 1.65 20.57
C THR A 60 14.84 2.10 20.46
N ARG A 61 14.13 2.26 21.59
CA ARG A 61 12.77 2.79 21.63
C ARG A 61 12.73 4.26 21.21
N SER A 62 13.65 5.09 21.71
CA SER A 62 13.78 6.49 21.30
C SER A 62 14.09 6.62 19.80
N LEU A 63 14.93 5.75 19.24
CA LEU A 63 15.20 5.73 17.81
C LEU A 63 13.99 5.29 16.98
N ALA A 64 13.24 4.27 17.45
CA ALA A 64 11.99 3.87 16.82
C ALA A 64 10.96 5.00 16.83
N LEU A 65 10.77 5.67 17.96
CA LEU A 65 9.91 6.85 18.08
C LEU A 65 10.34 7.95 17.09
N SER A 66 11.63 8.27 17.05
CA SER A 66 12.16 9.29 16.12
C SER A 66 11.89 8.96 14.65
N ARG A 67 11.98 7.69 14.25
CA ARG A 67 11.63 7.26 12.88
C ARG A 67 10.13 7.39 12.63
N LEU A 68 9.29 7.08 13.62
CA LEU A 68 7.84 7.19 13.49
C LEU A 68 7.34 8.64 13.59
N THR A 69 8.13 9.60 14.07
CA THR A 69 7.80 11.04 13.97
C THR A 69 7.90 11.53 12.53
N ASP A 70 8.90 11.05 11.76
CA ASP A 70 9.05 11.38 10.35
C ASP A 70 7.98 10.67 9.51
N ALA A 71 7.18 11.45 8.77
CA ALA A 71 6.03 10.93 8.02
C ALA A 71 6.41 9.88 6.97
N HIS A 72 7.44 10.15 6.19
CA HIS A 72 7.85 9.28 5.11
C HIS A 72 8.50 7.99 5.63
N GLN A 73 9.32 8.05 6.69
CA GLN A 73 9.83 6.86 7.36
C GLN A 73 8.69 6.07 8.03
N ARG A 74 7.77 6.72 8.73
CA ARG A 74 6.59 6.07 9.32
C ARG A 74 5.78 5.28 8.29
N LEU A 75 5.50 5.86 7.13
CA LEU A 75 4.80 5.16 6.04
C LEU A 75 5.58 3.94 5.54
N ARG A 76 6.92 4.02 5.45
CA ARG A 76 7.78 2.87 5.09
C ARG A 76 7.81 1.79 6.16
N GLU A 77 7.91 2.17 7.43
CA GLU A 77 7.83 1.22 8.55
C GLU A 77 6.48 0.50 8.54
N ARG A 78 5.39 1.22 8.23
CA ARG A 78 4.04 0.66 8.12
C ARG A 78 3.94 -0.37 6.99
N LEU A 79 4.53 -0.06 5.83
CA LEU A 79 4.58 -0.99 4.69
C LEU A 79 5.26 -2.32 5.02
N PHE A 80 6.15 -2.39 6.01
CA PHE A 80 6.87 -3.62 6.35
C PHE A 80 6.44 -4.21 7.70
N TRP A 81 5.21 -3.93 8.15
CA TRP A 81 4.68 -4.44 9.41
C TRP A 81 3.19 -4.72 9.38
N PHE A 82 2.73 -5.62 10.25
CA PHE A 82 1.33 -6.05 10.31
C PHE A 82 0.40 -4.90 10.65
N HIS A 83 -0.72 -4.80 9.92
CA HIS A 83 -1.70 -3.74 10.13
C HIS A 83 -2.67 -4.04 11.25
N GLU A 84 -3.24 -5.24 11.28
CA GLU A 84 -4.46 -5.49 12.02
C GLU A 84 -4.18 -5.83 13.50
N ALA A 85 -4.67 -5.00 14.44
CA ALA A 85 -4.58 -5.30 15.87
C ALA A 85 -5.29 -6.62 16.22
N ALA A 86 -6.38 -6.95 15.53
CA ALA A 86 -7.09 -8.23 15.69
C ALA A 86 -6.26 -9.44 15.20
N ALA A 87 -5.19 -9.23 14.44
CA ALA A 87 -4.25 -10.28 14.07
C ALA A 87 -3.26 -10.62 15.20
N GLU A 88 -3.31 -9.95 16.36
CA GLU A 88 -2.40 -10.20 17.49
C GLU A 88 -2.39 -11.69 17.90
N GLU A 89 -3.56 -12.33 17.98
CA GLU A 89 -3.67 -13.78 18.26
C GLU A 89 -3.06 -14.62 17.13
N ALA A 90 -3.42 -14.31 15.89
CA ALA A 90 -2.91 -15.05 14.73
C ALA A 90 -1.39 -14.91 14.59
N VAL A 91 -0.83 -13.77 14.98
CA VAL A 91 0.61 -13.46 14.97
C VAL A 91 1.33 -14.13 16.13
N ALA A 92 0.69 -14.25 17.30
CA ALA A 92 1.21 -15.00 18.44
C ALA A 92 1.47 -16.48 18.06
N ASP A 93 0.58 -17.04 17.25
CA ASP A 93 0.66 -18.43 16.79
C ASP A 93 1.54 -18.60 15.52
N LEU A 94 2.11 -17.52 14.97
CA LEU A 94 3.02 -17.63 13.84
C LEU A 94 4.34 -18.26 14.27
N GLU A 95 4.52 -19.51 13.87
CA GLU A 95 5.80 -20.22 13.92
C GLU A 95 6.38 -20.39 12.52
N PRO A 96 7.72 -20.51 12.37
CA PRO A 96 8.36 -20.75 11.08
C PRO A 96 7.68 -21.89 10.29
N GLY A 97 7.43 -23.04 10.93
CA GLY A 97 6.81 -24.19 10.26
C GLY A 97 5.39 -23.95 9.74
N LEU A 98 4.70 -22.90 10.21
CA LEU A 98 3.31 -22.59 9.88
C LEU A 98 3.17 -21.43 8.88
N LEU A 99 4.24 -20.71 8.54
CA LEU A 99 4.18 -19.52 7.69
C LEU A 99 3.53 -19.78 6.32
N ARG A 100 3.82 -20.93 5.70
CA ARG A 100 3.22 -21.30 4.40
C ARG A 100 1.70 -21.51 4.51
N ASN A 101 1.23 -22.10 5.61
CA ASN A 101 -0.20 -22.34 5.83
C ASN A 101 -0.93 -21.03 6.18
N ALA A 102 -0.30 -20.20 7.02
CA ALA A 102 -0.85 -18.90 7.41
C ALA A 102 -1.05 -17.97 6.21
N MET A 103 -0.13 -18.00 5.24
CA MET A 103 -0.25 -17.25 3.98
C MET A 103 -1.57 -17.57 3.25
N GLU A 104 -1.97 -18.83 3.17
CA GLU A 104 -3.20 -19.23 2.47
C GLU A 104 -4.46 -18.81 3.24
N GLY A 105 -4.45 -18.98 4.56
CA GLY A 105 -5.55 -18.58 5.43
C GLY A 105 -5.86 -17.09 5.32
N TRP A 106 -4.84 -16.24 5.45
CA TRP A 106 -5.02 -14.79 5.37
C TRP A 106 -5.29 -14.29 3.95
N ALA A 107 -4.78 -14.96 2.92
CA ALA A 107 -5.10 -14.59 1.54
C ALA A 107 -6.58 -14.75 1.17
N SER A 108 -7.33 -15.60 1.90
CA SER A 108 -8.74 -15.87 1.63
C SER A 108 -9.70 -14.76 2.10
N THR A 109 -9.20 -13.79 2.87
CA THR A 109 -10.02 -12.72 3.43
C THR A 109 -10.41 -11.64 2.40
N SER A 110 -11.55 -11.01 2.62
CA SER A 110 -11.96 -9.79 1.91
C SER A 110 -11.35 -8.52 2.49
N VAL A 111 -10.76 -8.58 3.69
CA VAL A 111 -10.17 -7.41 4.37
C VAL A 111 -8.85 -7.04 3.72
N VAL A 112 -8.74 -5.81 3.25
CA VAL A 112 -7.60 -5.39 2.41
C VAL A 112 -6.28 -5.32 3.18
N THR A 113 -6.31 -4.92 4.46
CA THR A 113 -5.14 -4.94 5.35
C THR A 113 -4.67 -6.36 5.63
N ALA A 114 -5.58 -7.33 5.76
CA ALA A 114 -5.19 -8.72 5.94
C ALA A 114 -4.56 -9.34 4.67
N ARG A 115 -4.87 -8.84 3.46
CA ARG A 115 -4.12 -9.21 2.23
C ARG A 115 -2.70 -8.65 2.22
N HIS A 116 -2.50 -7.44 2.73
CA HIS A 116 -1.16 -6.91 2.98
C HIS A 116 -0.41 -7.82 3.97
N ASP A 117 -1.04 -8.16 5.08
CA ASP A 117 -0.42 -9.00 6.10
C ASP A 117 -0.11 -10.41 5.55
N ALA A 118 -0.95 -10.95 4.66
CA ALA A 118 -0.66 -12.18 3.92
C ALA A 118 0.56 -12.06 2.98
N ALA A 119 0.72 -10.91 2.31
CA ALA A 119 1.89 -10.63 1.48
C ALA A 119 3.18 -10.50 2.33
N LEU A 120 3.07 -9.87 3.51
CA LEU A 120 4.15 -9.82 4.48
C LEU A 120 4.53 -11.23 4.96
N VAL A 121 3.57 -12.05 5.38
CA VAL A 121 3.81 -13.45 5.78
C VAL A 121 4.46 -14.26 4.67
N ALA A 122 4.03 -14.09 3.41
CA ALA A 122 4.66 -14.76 2.27
C ALA A 122 6.12 -14.37 2.11
N LEU A 123 6.45 -13.09 2.28
CA LEU A 123 7.83 -12.60 2.26
C LEU A 123 8.65 -13.14 3.45
N LEU A 124 8.08 -13.16 4.65
CA LEU A 124 8.73 -13.76 5.81
C LEU A 124 8.99 -15.27 5.59
N ALA A 125 8.03 -16.00 5.04
CA ALA A 125 8.19 -17.41 4.68
C ALA A 125 9.35 -17.61 3.71
N ALA A 126 9.47 -16.76 2.69
CA ALA A 126 10.56 -16.80 1.72
C ALA A 126 11.93 -16.56 2.38
N ILE A 127 12.05 -15.51 3.20
CA ILE A 127 13.29 -15.18 3.92
C ILE A 127 13.68 -16.30 4.89
N THR A 128 12.73 -16.85 5.63
CA THR A 128 12.99 -17.83 6.70
C THR A 128 13.25 -19.23 6.16
N HIS A 129 12.51 -19.69 5.15
CA HIS A 129 12.65 -21.05 4.64
C HIS A 129 13.63 -21.18 3.48
N ASP A 130 13.85 -20.10 2.73
CA ASP A 130 14.66 -20.13 1.52
C ASP A 130 15.55 -18.88 1.37
N PRO A 131 16.49 -18.65 2.31
CA PRO A 131 17.36 -17.47 2.30
C PRO A 131 18.32 -17.41 1.10
N LEU A 132 18.51 -18.51 0.37
CA LEU A 132 19.41 -18.61 -0.80
C LEU A 132 18.64 -18.74 -2.13
N VAL A 133 17.35 -18.42 -2.12
CA VAL A 133 16.48 -18.40 -3.31
C VAL A 133 16.56 -19.70 -4.12
N LYS A 134 16.50 -20.86 -3.46
CA LYS A 134 16.45 -22.19 -4.10
C LYS A 134 15.03 -22.55 -4.52
N ASP A 135 14.02 -22.11 -3.78
CA ASP A 135 12.59 -22.23 -4.04
C ASP A 135 12.09 -20.96 -4.74
N GLY A 136 12.45 -20.81 -6.02
CA GLY A 136 11.99 -19.71 -6.87
C GLY A 136 10.46 -19.48 -6.82
N PRO A 137 9.62 -20.53 -6.91
CA PRO A 137 8.16 -20.38 -6.80
C PRO A 137 7.67 -19.70 -5.51
N LEU A 138 8.31 -19.98 -4.36
CA LEU A 138 7.97 -19.32 -3.09
C LEU A 138 8.22 -17.81 -3.17
N TRP A 139 9.40 -17.40 -3.66
CA TRP A 139 9.74 -16.00 -3.81
C TRP A 139 8.87 -15.27 -4.83
N SER A 140 8.61 -15.90 -5.99
CA SER A 140 7.69 -15.36 -6.99
C SER A 140 6.28 -15.19 -6.43
N THR A 141 5.80 -16.14 -5.61
CA THR A 141 4.50 -16.02 -4.93
C THR A 141 4.49 -14.85 -3.95
N ALA A 142 5.55 -14.67 -3.15
CA ALA A 142 5.65 -13.55 -2.22
C ALA A 142 5.61 -12.20 -2.96
N LEU A 143 6.42 -12.03 -4.00
CA LEU A 143 6.44 -10.80 -4.81
C LEU A 143 5.12 -10.55 -5.55
N GLN A 144 4.46 -11.62 -6.03
CA GLN A 144 3.15 -11.53 -6.66
C GLN A 144 2.09 -10.99 -5.70
N ARG A 145 2.04 -11.51 -4.48
CA ARG A 145 1.08 -11.03 -3.45
C ARG A 145 1.34 -9.57 -3.10
N TRP A 146 2.61 -9.17 -2.98
CA TRP A 146 2.97 -7.77 -2.80
C TRP A 146 2.48 -6.91 -3.96
N ARG A 147 2.72 -7.31 -5.20
CA ARG A 147 2.22 -6.59 -6.38
C ARG A 147 0.70 -6.41 -6.34
N GLU A 148 -0.05 -7.47 -6.07
CA GLU A 148 -1.52 -7.42 -5.97
C GLU A 148 -1.99 -6.44 -4.87
N THR A 149 -1.38 -6.50 -3.69
CA THR A 149 -1.68 -5.56 -2.60
C THR A 149 -1.37 -4.11 -2.98
N LEU A 150 -0.21 -3.87 -3.60
CA LEU A 150 0.24 -2.52 -3.98
C LEU A 150 -0.50 -1.93 -5.19
N GLU A 151 -1.10 -2.76 -6.03
CA GLU A 151 -1.98 -2.33 -7.12
C GLU A 151 -3.41 -2.00 -6.63
N SER A 152 -3.79 -2.44 -5.42
CA SER A 152 -5.12 -2.19 -4.85
C SER A 152 -5.29 -0.75 -4.39
N GLU A 153 -6.22 -0.02 -5.01
CA GLU A 153 -6.60 1.32 -4.54
C GLU A 153 -7.22 1.28 -3.13
N GLU A 154 -7.94 0.22 -2.79
CA GLU A 154 -8.55 0.05 -1.47
C GLU A 154 -7.49 -0.03 -0.37
N TYR A 155 -6.31 -0.60 -0.68
CA TYR A 155 -5.19 -0.68 0.27
C TYR A 155 -4.64 0.71 0.55
N TRP A 156 -4.38 1.50 -0.50
CA TRP A 156 -3.89 2.86 -0.33
C TRP A 156 -4.90 3.77 0.38
N LEU A 157 -6.20 3.61 0.12
CA LEU A 157 -7.24 4.30 0.88
C LEU A 157 -7.23 3.90 2.37
N ALA A 158 -6.98 2.63 2.68
CA ALA A 158 -6.82 2.19 4.06
C ALA A 158 -5.58 2.83 4.72
N VAL A 159 -4.44 2.91 4.02
CA VAL A 159 -3.23 3.59 4.50
C VAL A 159 -3.49 5.08 4.77
N ILE A 160 -4.17 5.78 3.84
CA ILE A 160 -4.56 7.20 4.01
C ILE A 160 -5.47 7.37 5.24
N ARG A 161 -6.44 6.47 5.41
CA ARG A 161 -7.37 6.52 6.55
C ARG A 161 -6.62 6.37 7.87
N VAL A 162 -5.76 5.36 8.01
CA VAL A 162 -4.94 5.13 9.20
C VAL A 162 -4.07 6.36 9.49
N GLU A 163 -3.47 6.96 8.48
CA GLU A 163 -2.63 8.15 8.65
C GLU A 163 -3.42 9.38 9.14
N ARG A 164 -4.64 9.56 8.64
CA ARG A 164 -5.54 10.65 9.06
C ARG A 164 -6.10 10.44 10.47
N GLU A 165 -6.46 9.20 10.80
CA GLU A 165 -7.07 8.84 12.09
C GLU A 165 -6.03 8.70 13.21
N GLY A 166 -4.77 8.43 12.88
CA GLY A 166 -3.70 8.21 13.84
C GLY A 166 -3.25 9.42 14.66
N ALA A 167 -3.84 10.61 14.44
CA ALA A 167 -3.59 11.82 15.24
C ALA A 167 -2.10 12.20 15.40
N PHE A 168 -1.30 11.99 14.34
CA PHE A 168 0.12 12.36 14.31
C PHE A 168 0.31 13.87 14.37
N ASP A 169 1.36 14.32 15.08
CA ASP A 169 1.71 15.75 15.18
C ASP A 169 1.96 16.37 13.79
N VAL A 170 2.56 15.59 12.88
CA VAL A 170 2.73 15.93 11.46
C VAL A 170 2.17 14.77 10.62
N PRO A 171 0.96 14.89 10.07
CA PRO A 171 0.40 13.87 9.20
C PRO A 171 1.20 13.79 7.90
N ALA A 172 1.30 12.60 7.31
CA ALA A 172 1.97 12.46 6.03
C ALA A 172 1.20 13.20 4.92
N PRO A 173 1.88 14.05 4.12
CA PRO A 173 1.25 14.66 2.97
C PRO A 173 0.95 13.59 1.91
N PHE A 174 -0.04 13.85 1.06
CA PHE A 174 -0.40 12.91 -0.02
C PHE A 174 0.76 12.62 -0.97
N SER A 175 1.67 13.57 -1.18
CA SER A 175 2.89 13.38 -1.98
C SER A 175 3.71 12.20 -1.48
N ASP A 176 3.92 12.09 -0.16
CA ASP A 176 4.74 11.03 0.43
C ASP A 176 4.08 9.66 0.27
N ILE A 177 2.76 9.61 0.31
CA ILE A 177 1.99 8.39 0.05
C ILE A 177 2.11 7.97 -1.42
N TYR A 178 2.04 8.92 -2.36
CA TYR A 178 2.25 8.62 -3.78
C TYR A 178 3.68 8.20 -4.09
N GLU A 179 4.68 8.86 -3.50
CA GLU A 179 6.08 8.47 -3.62
C GLU A 179 6.34 7.07 -3.03
N LEU A 180 5.73 6.76 -1.88
CA LEU A 180 5.78 5.41 -1.33
C LEU A 180 5.12 4.43 -2.30
N ARG A 181 3.94 4.73 -2.83
CA ARG A 181 3.23 3.86 -3.78
C ARG A 181 4.06 3.57 -5.02
N ASP A 182 4.67 4.58 -5.62
CA ASP A 182 5.49 4.44 -6.82
C ASP A 182 6.79 3.65 -6.55
N SER A 183 7.27 3.63 -5.30
CA SER A 183 8.50 2.94 -4.92
C SER A 183 8.29 1.64 -4.15
N ALA A 184 7.08 1.32 -3.69
CA ALA A 184 6.82 0.23 -2.75
C ALA A 184 7.23 -1.14 -3.29
N LEU A 185 6.89 -1.46 -4.54
CA LEU A 185 7.26 -2.75 -5.14
C LEU A 185 8.78 -2.89 -5.24
N ARG A 186 9.48 -1.80 -5.57
CA ARG A 186 10.94 -1.77 -5.55
C ARG A 186 11.47 -2.01 -4.14
N LEU A 187 10.92 -1.34 -3.12
CA LEU A 187 11.35 -1.52 -1.73
C LEU A 187 11.20 -2.97 -1.25
N VAL A 188 10.13 -3.66 -1.66
CA VAL A 188 9.93 -5.09 -1.35
C VAL A 188 10.96 -5.96 -2.10
N ALA A 189 11.13 -5.69 -3.40
CA ALA A 189 12.05 -6.42 -4.25
C ALA A 189 13.53 -6.18 -3.92
N GLU A 190 13.86 -5.13 -3.15
CA GLU A 190 15.20 -4.96 -2.61
C GLU A 190 15.63 -6.15 -1.74
N VAL A 191 14.72 -6.92 -1.13
CA VAL A 191 15.09 -8.09 -0.32
C VAL A 191 15.82 -9.15 -1.17
N PRO A 192 15.19 -9.77 -2.20
CA PRO A 192 15.90 -10.72 -3.07
C PRO A 192 17.02 -10.05 -3.89
N ALA A 193 16.93 -8.77 -4.22
CA ALA A 193 18.04 -8.05 -4.85
C ALA A 193 19.26 -7.91 -3.95
N GLY A 194 19.07 -7.86 -2.62
CA GLY A 194 20.15 -7.85 -1.64
C GLY A 194 20.85 -9.20 -1.61
N ILE A 195 20.07 -10.27 -1.55
CA ILE A 195 20.57 -11.66 -1.61
C ILE A 195 21.38 -11.87 -2.90
N ALA A 196 20.91 -11.36 -4.04
CA ALA A 196 21.63 -11.46 -5.31
C ALA A 196 23.01 -10.76 -5.26
N ARG A 197 23.07 -9.54 -4.68
CA ARG A 197 24.32 -8.77 -4.54
C ARG A 197 25.29 -9.45 -3.58
N GLU A 198 24.82 -9.90 -2.42
CA GLU A 198 25.63 -10.60 -1.42
C GLU A 198 26.19 -11.91 -1.99
N ALA A 199 25.34 -12.75 -2.59
CA ALA A 199 25.77 -13.99 -3.21
C ALA A 199 26.81 -13.77 -4.33
N PHE A 200 26.66 -12.72 -5.15
CA PHE A 200 27.65 -12.38 -6.16
C PHE A 200 29.00 -11.97 -5.55
N LEU A 201 28.99 -11.17 -4.47
CA LEU A 201 30.20 -10.77 -3.76
C LEU A 201 30.92 -11.96 -3.13
N ASP A 202 30.16 -12.94 -2.64
CA ASP A 202 30.69 -14.17 -2.04
C ASP A 202 31.13 -15.22 -3.10
N GLY A 203 30.90 -14.95 -4.38
CA GLY A 203 31.21 -15.87 -5.49
C GLY A 203 30.20 -17.00 -5.68
N ASP A 204 29.05 -16.97 -5.01
CA ASP A 204 27.93 -17.88 -5.24
C ASP A 204 27.06 -17.38 -6.40
N GLU A 205 27.59 -17.53 -7.62
CA GLU A 205 26.92 -17.09 -8.85
C GLU A 205 25.56 -17.78 -9.06
N ASP A 206 25.42 -19.04 -8.63
CA ASP A 206 24.17 -19.78 -8.81
C ASP A 206 23.03 -19.18 -7.98
N SER A 207 23.30 -18.82 -6.71
CA SER A 207 22.32 -18.11 -5.87
C SER A 207 22.01 -16.73 -6.42
N ALA A 208 23.01 -16.00 -6.90
CA ALA A 208 22.80 -14.69 -7.52
C ALA A 208 21.91 -14.78 -8.77
N ARG A 209 22.16 -15.76 -9.66
CA ARG A 209 21.33 -15.99 -10.86
C ARG A 209 19.89 -16.35 -10.52
N ARG A 210 19.66 -17.23 -9.53
CA ARG A 210 18.29 -17.60 -9.11
C ARG A 210 17.52 -16.40 -8.57
N ALA A 211 18.15 -15.58 -7.73
CA ALA A 211 17.54 -14.35 -7.22
C ALA A 211 17.20 -13.35 -8.33
N ILE A 212 18.08 -13.19 -9.32
CA ILE A 212 17.84 -12.34 -10.49
C ILE A 212 16.71 -12.88 -11.37
N ALA A 213 16.62 -14.20 -11.57
CA ALA A 213 15.54 -14.81 -12.33
C ALA A 213 14.17 -14.53 -11.69
N VAL A 214 14.05 -14.72 -10.37
CA VAL A 214 12.84 -14.39 -9.59
C VAL A 214 12.45 -12.92 -9.77
N LEU A 215 13.44 -12.01 -9.66
CA LEU A 215 13.21 -10.56 -9.84
C LEU A 215 12.73 -10.23 -11.25
N LYS A 216 13.33 -10.84 -12.27
CA LYS A 216 13.00 -10.63 -13.68
C LYS A 216 11.57 -11.06 -13.99
N ASP A 217 11.12 -12.16 -13.40
CA ASP A 217 9.78 -12.69 -13.62
C ASP A 217 8.70 -11.89 -12.87
N ALA A 218 9.04 -11.35 -11.69
CA ALA A 218 8.08 -10.65 -10.82
C ALA A 218 7.91 -9.16 -11.15
N LEU A 219 8.98 -8.49 -11.59
CA LEU A 219 9.01 -7.04 -11.73
C LEU A 219 8.72 -6.57 -13.17
N PRO A 220 8.13 -5.37 -13.33
CA PRO A 220 8.16 -4.67 -14.60
C PRO A 220 9.61 -4.41 -15.06
N GLU A 221 9.88 -4.53 -16.36
CA GLU A 221 11.22 -4.38 -16.94
C GLU A 221 11.95 -3.10 -16.49
N ALA A 222 11.24 -1.96 -16.45
CA ALA A 222 11.82 -0.70 -16.00
C ALA A 222 12.26 -0.74 -14.52
N ALA A 223 11.47 -1.38 -13.65
CA ALA A 223 11.80 -1.52 -12.23
C ALA A 223 12.96 -2.52 -12.04
N PHE A 224 12.95 -3.63 -12.79
CA PHE A 224 14.05 -4.60 -12.79
C PHE A 224 15.38 -3.98 -13.21
N SER A 225 15.37 -3.22 -14.32
CA SER A 225 16.57 -2.54 -14.85
C SER A 225 17.14 -1.54 -13.85
N ILE A 226 16.30 -0.70 -13.22
CA ILE A 226 16.73 0.26 -12.19
C ILE A 226 17.29 -0.46 -10.95
N LEU A 227 16.67 -1.57 -10.56
CA LEU A 227 17.01 -2.28 -9.33
C LEU A 227 18.32 -3.06 -9.47
N ILE A 228 18.49 -3.84 -10.55
CA ILE A 228 19.57 -4.84 -10.63
C ILE A 228 20.19 -4.96 -12.03
N GLY A 229 19.88 -4.07 -12.97
CA GLY A 229 20.30 -4.19 -14.38
C GLY A 229 21.82 -4.30 -14.57
N ASP A 230 22.61 -3.53 -13.83
CA ASP A 230 24.07 -3.57 -13.92
C ASP A 230 24.64 -4.90 -13.41
N LEU A 231 24.11 -5.41 -12.29
CA LEU A 231 24.54 -6.69 -11.71
C LEU A 231 24.15 -7.86 -12.61
N ALA A 232 22.92 -7.86 -13.13
CA ALA A 232 22.46 -8.86 -14.08
C ALA A 232 23.37 -8.92 -15.31
N SER A 233 23.74 -7.76 -15.85
CA SER A 233 24.69 -7.66 -16.97
C SER A 233 26.09 -8.19 -16.62
N GLN A 234 26.58 -7.96 -15.40
CA GLN A 234 27.88 -8.47 -14.95
C GLN A 234 27.88 -9.99 -14.80
N ILE A 235 26.82 -10.57 -14.23
CA ILE A 235 26.68 -12.01 -14.05
C ILE A 235 26.55 -12.71 -15.41
N ASP A 236 25.77 -12.16 -16.34
CA ASP A 236 25.65 -12.71 -17.70
C ASP A 236 26.99 -12.71 -18.44
N GLN A 237 27.84 -11.70 -18.21
CA GLN A 237 29.20 -11.64 -18.78
C GLN A 237 30.16 -12.64 -18.14
N ALA A 238 30.09 -12.83 -16.81
CA ALA A 238 30.89 -13.83 -16.10
C ALA A 238 30.56 -15.27 -16.53
N SER A 239 29.31 -15.49 -16.94
CA SER A 239 28.79 -16.79 -17.40
C SER A 239 29.37 -17.26 -18.73
N VAL A 240 29.97 -16.37 -19.53
CA VAL A 240 30.58 -16.75 -20.81
C VAL A 240 31.86 -17.52 -20.50
N PRO A 241 31.91 -18.86 -20.72
CA PRO A 241 33.11 -19.63 -20.43
C PRO A 241 34.26 -18.98 -21.19
N ALA A 242 35.30 -18.58 -20.45
CA ALA A 242 36.49 -17.98 -21.02
C ALA A 242 36.89 -18.84 -22.21
N SER A 243 36.76 -18.28 -23.42
CA SER A 243 37.01 -19.04 -24.64
C SER A 243 38.34 -19.76 -24.46
N PRO A 244 38.37 -21.11 -24.59
CA PRO A 244 39.54 -21.89 -24.25
C PRO A 244 40.73 -21.21 -24.92
N PRO A 245 41.81 -20.88 -24.17
CA PRO A 245 42.89 -20.05 -24.67
C PRO A 245 43.28 -20.61 -26.00
N ALA A 246 43.02 -19.85 -27.08
CA ALA A 246 43.14 -20.32 -28.45
C ALA A 246 44.46 -21.04 -28.53
N THR A 247 44.41 -22.37 -28.65
CA THR A 247 45.61 -23.19 -28.61
C THR A 247 46.40 -22.73 -29.81
N ARG A 248 47.39 -21.88 -29.55
CA ARG A 248 48.20 -21.24 -30.57
C ARG A 248 48.94 -22.39 -31.20
N ALA A 249 48.38 -22.89 -32.30
CA ALA A 249 48.93 -24.00 -33.04
C ALA A 249 50.38 -23.64 -33.32
N GLY A 250 51.29 -24.28 -32.59
CA GLY A 250 52.71 -24.19 -32.88
C GLY A 250 52.91 -24.64 -34.32
N PRO A 251 53.83 -24.01 -35.07
CA PRO A 251 54.09 -24.38 -36.45
C PRO A 251 54.44 -25.87 -36.50
N ALA A 252 53.68 -26.61 -37.29
CA ALA A 252 53.82 -28.04 -37.49
C ALA A 252 55.24 -28.39 -37.98
N THR A 253 56.05 -28.97 -37.10
CA THR A 253 57.24 -29.72 -37.50
C THR A 253 56.85 -31.16 -37.75
N ALA A 254 56.82 -31.53 -39.03
CA ALA A 254 56.68 -32.90 -39.49
C ALA A 254 57.86 -33.75 -38.98
N LYS A 255 57.58 -34.92 -38.38
CA LYS A 255 58.46 -36.09 -38.44
C LYS A 255 57.75 -37.39 -38.05
N ALA A 256 57.67 -38.27 -39.04
CA ALA A 256 57.85 -39.72 -39.05
C ALA A 256 57.36 -40.58 -37.85
N GLU A 257 56.27 -41.31 -38.11
CA GLU A 257 56.27 -42.77 -38.29
C GLU A 257 57.25 -43.61 -37.45
N THR A 258 56.77 -44.34 -36.44
CA THR A 258 57.13 -45.77 -36.28
C THR A 258 56.09 -46.58 -35.49
N LEU A 259 55.93 -47.81 -35.97
CA LEU A 259 55.07 -48.94 -35.66
C LEU A 259 55.19 -49.58 -34.24
N SER A 260 54.03 -49.94 -33.68
CA SER A 260 53.64 -51.29 -33.19
C SER A 260 54.19 -51.82 -31.82
N PRO A 261 53.75 -53.00 -31.30
CA PRO A 261 52.68 -53.15 -30.28
C PRO A 261 53.09 -54.01 -29.06
N ALA A 262 52.24 -54.12 -28.02
CA ALA A 262 51.99 -55.32 -27.17
C ALA A 262 51.40 -54.98 -25.78
N GLU A 263 50.15 -55.39 -25.56
CA GLU A 263 49.65 -56.25 -24.46
C GLU A 263 49.91 -55.98 -22.94
N PRO A 264 49.07 -56.57 -22.05
CA PRO A 264 48.52 -55.92 -20.85
C PRO A 264 49.22 -56.35 -19.55
N ARG A 265 49.03 -55.57 -18.48
CA ARG A 265 49.29 -56.02 -17.11
C ARG A 265 48.28 -55.50 -16.08
N GLU A 266 47.67 -56.48 -15.41
CA GLU A 266 47.02 -56.41 -14.11
C GLU A 266 47.85 -55.69 -13.05
N LYS A 267 47.16 -54.94 -12.18
CA LYS A 267 47.31 -54.92 -10.70
C LYS A 267 45.95 -54.50 -10.14
N VAL A 268 45.20 -55.37 -9.47
CA VAL A 268 45.33 -55.72 -8.03
C VAL A 268 45.43 -54.47 -7.16
N PHE A 269 44.31 -54.04 -6.60
CA PHE A 269 44.30 -53.35 -5.30
C PHE A 269 43.03 -53.74 -4.53
N ASP A 270 43.23 -54.59 -3.53
CA ASP A 270 42.32 -54.83 -2.41
C ASP A 270 42.22 -53.55 -1.56
N GLY A 271 41.01 -53.21 -1.13
CA GLY A 271 40.76 -52.01 -0.33
C GLY A 271 39.36 -52.02 0.30
N ARG A 272 39.09 -53.09 1.02
CA ARG A 272 37.93 -53.34 1.88
C ARG A 272 37.83 -52.30 3.00
N GLU A 273 36.71 -51.57 3.06
CA GLU A 273 36.08 -51.16 4.34
C GLU A 273 34.56 -51.23 4.19
N GLU A 274 34.01 -52.36 4.64
CA GLU A 274 32.61 -52.57 4.93
C GLU A 274 32.27 -51.76 6.19
N THR A 275 31.56 -50.64 6.06
CA THR A 275 30.89 -50.00 7.19
C THR A 275 29.47 -50.53 7.28
N SER A 276 29.24 -51.27 8.35
CA SER A 276 27.98 -51.91 8.71
C SER A 276 26.79 -50.95 8.69
N LEU A 277 25.77 -51.38 7.96
CA LEU A 277 24.38 -50.97 8.10
C LEU A 277 23.91 -51.28 9.54
N GLN A 278 23.47 -50.25 10.27
CA GLN A 278 22.53 -50.42 11.38
C GLN A 278 21.13 -50.16 10.84
N GLU A 279 20.34 -51.23 10.80
CA GLU A 279 18.89 -51.22 10.61
C GLU A 279 18.22 -50.44 11.77
N PRO A 280 17.38 -49.43 11.50
CA PRO A 280 16.40 -48.99 12.46
C PRO A 280 15.13 -49.84 12.32
N THR A 281 14.81 -50.50 13.42
CA THR A 281 13.55 -51.13 13.81
C THR A 281 12.31 -50.49 13.15
N GLN A 282 11.63 -51.28 12.32
CA GLN A 282 10.26 -51.01 11.87
C GLN A 282 9.32 -51.03 13.09
N MET A 283 8.66 -49.90 13.36
CA MET A 283 7.45 -49.87 14.16
C MET A 283 6.24 -49.94 13.25
N ASP A 284 5.36 -50.90 13.54
CA ASP A 284 4.07 -51.09 12.89
C ASP A 284 3.17 -49.86 13.08
N PRO A 285 2.56 -49.31 12.02
CA PRO A 285 1.51 -48.30 12.14
C PRO A 285 0.17 -48.97 12.52
N PRO A 286 -0.64 -48.33 13.38
CA PRO A 286 -1.97 -48.82 13.72
C PRO A 286 -2.96 -48.69 12.56
N GLN A 287 -3.84 -49.67 12.50
CA GLN A 287 -4.87 -49.93 11.50
C GLN A 287 -5.78 -48.72 11.25
N GLN A 288 -5.87 -48.31 9.98
CA GLN A 288 -6.91 -47.43 9.45
C GLN A 288 -8.20 -48.23 9.19
N GLY A 289 -9.30 -47.70 9.72
CA GLY A 289 -10.65 -48.22 9.54
C GLY A 289 -11.25 -47.84 8.17
N ASP A 290 -12.18 -48.70 7.77
CA ASP A 290 -12.88 -48.74 6.49
C ASP A 290 -13.83 -47.56 6.20
N ALA A 291 -13.74 -47.09 4.94
CA ALA A 291 -14.83 -46.70 4.00
C ALA A 291 -15.65 -45.40 4.23
N PRO A 292 -16.42 -44.87 3.23
CA PRO A 292 -16.59 -45.31 1.84
C PRO A 292 -16.54 -44.21 0.72
N ALA A 293 -16.29 -44.70 -0.49
CA ALA A 293 -16.91 -44.42 -1.80
C ALA A 293 -16.94 -43.01 -2.42
N GLU A 294 -16.29 -42.95 -3.58
CA GLU A 294 -16.33 -41.98 -4.67
C GLU A 294 -17.76 -41.71 -5.21
N GLN A 295 -18.00 -40.45 -5.59
CA GLN A 295 -19.03 -40.08 -6.55
C GLN A 295 -18.38 -39.38 -7.75
N ASP A 296 -18.50 -40.04 -8.90
CA ASP A 296 -18.21 -39.56 -10.24
C ASP A 296 -19.07 -38.32 -10.60
N VAL A 297 -18.42 -37.27 -11.09
CA VAL A 297 -19.08 -36.17 -11.82
C VAL A 297 -18.34 -35.97 -13.15
N PRO A 298 -19.05 -35.96 -14.29
CA PRO A 298 -18.42 -36.02 -15.60
C PRO A 298 -17.85 -34.68 -16.05
N THR A 299 -16.69 -34.79 -16.69
CA THR A 299 -16.01 -33.75 -17.47
C THR A 299 -16.82 -33.39 -18.71
N GLU A 300 -17.18 -32.12 -18.88
CA GLU A 300 -17.68 -31.59 -20.15
C GLU A 300 -16.79 -30.44 -20.64
N ALA A 301 -16.37 -30.57 -21.89
CA ALA A 301 -15.38 -29.73 -22.55
C ALA A 301 -15.95 -28.42 -23.12
N LEU A 302 -15.05 -27.46 -23.26
CA LEU A 302 -15.17 -26.08 -23.77
C LEU A 302 -16.04 -25.89 -25.02
N PRO A 303 -16.52 -24.64 -25.25
CA PRO A 303 -15.81 -23.82 -26.24
C PRO A 303 -15.67 -22.33 -25.85
N VAL A 304 -14.50 -21.77 -26.19
CA VAL A 304 -14.27 -20.33 -26.39
C VAL A 304 -14.29 -20.10 -27.92
N PRO A 305 -14.94 -19.03 -28.42
CA PRO A 305 -14.13 -17.90 -28.85
C PRO A 305 -14.69 -16.51 -28.45
N MET A 306 -13.72 -15.62 -28.28
CA MET A 306 -13.77 -14.20 -27.94
C MET A 306 -14.88 -13.34 -28.57
N ARG A 307 -15.36 -12.34 -27.79
CA ARG A 307 -15.60 -10.96 -28.27
C ARG A 307 -15.42 -9.91 -27.14
N ARG A 308 -14.30 -9.18 -27.23
CA ARG A 308 -13.91 -7.81 -26.80
C ARG A 308 -14.57 -7.08 -25.58
N PRO A 309 -13.80 -6.25 -24.86
CA PRO A 309 -14.07 -5.75 -23.50
C PRO A 309 -14.93 -4.47 -23.42
N ARG A 310 -15.99 -4.34 -24.22
CA ARG A 310 -16.83 -3.13 -24.18
C ARG A 310 -17.76 -3.06 -22.96
N ARG A 311 -18.13 -4.21 -22.39
CA ARG A 311 -19.00 -4.26 -21.20
C ARG A 311 -18.30 -3.79 -19.93
N LYS A 312 -17.04 -4.16 -19.70
CA LYS A 312 -16.31 -3.76 -18.48
C LYS A 312 -16.05 -2.25 -18.43
N LEU A 313 -15.73 -1.64 -19.58
CA LEU A 313 -15.57 -0.18 -19.69
C LEU A 313 -16.90 0.56 -19.45
N ALA A 314 -18.01 0.08 -20.02
CA ALA A 314 -19.33 0.69 -19.81
C ALA A 314 -19.82 0.56 -18.35
N ILE A 315 -19.50 -0.55 -17.68
CA ILE A 315 -19.82 -0.77 -16.26
C ILE A 315 -18.96 0.14 -15.37
N ALA A 316 -17.66 0.27 -15.65
CA ALA A 316 -16.78 1.16 -14.89
C ALA A 316 -17.15 2.64 -15.06
N LEU A 317 -17.47 3.08 -16.28
CA LEU A 317 -17.94 4.44 -16.54
C LEU A 317 -19.32 4.72 -15.94
N GLY A 318 -20.21 3.72 -15.92
CA GLY A 318 -21.50 3.80 -15.25
C GLY A 318 -21.35 3.94 -13.73
N ALA A 319 -20.47 3.16 -13.10
CA ALA A 319 -20.20 3.22 -11.67
C ALA A 319 -19.60 4.58 -11.25
N LEU A 320 -18.66 5.11 -12.03
CA LEU A 320 -18.08 6.44 -11.79
C LEU A 320 -19.10 7.58 -11.93
N ALA A 321 -19.99 7.51 -12.92
CA ALA A 321 -21.07 8.47 -13.08
C ALA A 321 -22.08 8.41 -11.93
N ILE A 322 -22.37 7.22 -11.39
CA ILE A 322 -23.27 7.01 -10.24
C ILE A 322 -22.64 7.56 -8.95
N VAL A 323 -21.34 7.35 -8.72
CA VAL A 323 -20.64 7.89 -7.54
C VAL A 323 -20.58 9.42 -7.60
N ALA A 324 -20.27 10.01 -8.76
CA ALA A 324 -20.31 11.45 -8.94
C ALA A 324 -21.73 12.01 -8.71
N LEU A 325 -22.77 11.38 -9.28
CA LEU A 325 -24.16 11.78 -9.03
C LEU A 325 -24.57 11.62 -7.56
N ALA A 326 -24.10 10.59 -6.85
CA ALA A 326 -24.41 10.38 -5.44
C ALA A 326 -23.75 11.43 -4.53
N ILE A 327 -22.54 11.88 -4.87
CA ILE A 327 -21.83 12.96 -4.15
C ILE A 327 -22.55 14.31 -4.35
N PHE A 328 -23.05 14.57 -5.56
CA PHE A 328 -23.76 15.82 -5.88
C PHE A 328 -25.26 15.81 -5.55
N ALA A 329 -25.90 14.65 -5.40
CA ALA A 329 -27.32 14.52 -5.03
C ALA A 329 -27.57 14.46 -3.52
N LEU A 330 -26.53 14.45 -2.69
CA LEU A 330 -26.68 14.62 -1.23
C LEU A 330 -27.18 16.05 -0.96
N PRO A 331 -28.39 16.24 -0.39
CA PRO A 331 -28.86 17.57 -0.03
C PRO A 331 -27.91 18.15 1.04
N PRO A 332 -27.66 19.47 1.04
CA PRO A 332 -26.85 20.08 2.07
C PRO A 332 -27.49 19.76 3.42
N LEU A 333 -26.76 19.06 4.29
CA LEU A 333 -27.10 18.82 5.69
C LEU A 333 -27.14 20.19 6.40
N ARG A 334 -28.25 20.92 6.24
CA ARG A 334 -28.49 22.23 6.86
C ARG A 334 -29.71 22.28 7.76
N HIS A 335 -30.34 21.15 8.06
CA HIS A 335 -31.49 21.13 8.95
C HIS A 335 -31.30 20.16 10.11
N ARG A 336 -30.72 20.69 11.20
CA ARG A 336 -31.17 20.52 12.60
C ARG A 336 -30.31 21.37 13.54
N LEU A 337 -30.65 22.64 13.67
CA LEU A 337 -30.45 23.40 14.91
C LEU A 337 -31.83 23.84 15.41
N PRO A 338 -32.14 23.68 16.71
CA PRO A 338 -33.44 24.05 17.26
C PRO A 338 -33.63 25.57 17.23
N GLY A 339 -34.87 25.98 16.99
CA GLY A 339 -35.25 27.34 16.61
C GLY A 339 -34.84 28.44 17.60
N GLY A 340 -34.29 29.51 17.04
CA GLY A 340 -34.02 30.74 17.80
C GLY A 340 -33.04 31.71 17.12
N ALA A 341 -33.01 31.83 15.79
CA ALA A 341 -32.10 32.79 15.12
C ALA A 341 -32.62 33.29 13.76
N ALA A 342 -33.94 33.32 13.55
CA ALA A 342 -34.55 33.75 12.29
C ALA A 342 -34.80 35.27 12.24
N THR A 343 -33.80 36.06 12.58
CA THR A 343 -33.71 37.48 12.18
C THR A 343 -32.24 37.85 12.30
N ILE A 344 -31.54 38.00 11.17
CA ILE A 344 -30.22 38.62 10.94
C ILE A 344 -29.57 37.85 9.75
N ALA A 345 -30.15 37.99 8.55
CA ALA A 345 -29.54 37.50 7.32
C ALA A 345 -29.68 38.62 6.27
N GLY A 346 -28.79 39.59 6.36
CA GLY A 346 -28.76 40.75 5.46
C GLY A 346 -27.73 41.83 5.81
N ARG A 347 -26.78 41.56 6.73
CA ARG A 347 -25.75 42.55 7.11
C ARG A 347 -24.37 42.08 6.67
N SER A 348 -23.65 43.04 6.10
CA SER A 348 -22.23 43.01 5.72
C SER A 348 -21.35 42.40 6.81
N ARG A 349 -20.19 41.83 6.42
CA ARG A 349 -19.16 41.35 7.35
C ARG A 349 -18.97 42.36 8.50
N PRO A 350 -19.06 41.93 9.78
CA PRO A 350 -18.72 42.83 10.88
C PRO A 350 -17.26 43.24 10.71
N SER A 351 -17.00 44.54 10.70
CA SER A 351 -15.63 45.04 10.61
C SER A 351 -14.89 44.68 11.90
N LEU A 352 -13.56 44.59 11.85
CA LEU A 352 -12.71 44.35 13.02
C LEU A 352 -13.02 45.35 14.15
N ALA A 353 -13.32 46.60 13.78
CA ALA A 353 -13.76 47.66 14.68
C ALA A 353 -15.13 47.41 15.35
N THR A 354 -15.98 46.56 14.79
CA THR A 354 -17.27 46.18 15.39
C THR A 354 -17.06 45.16 16.51
N THR A 355 -16.12 44.22 16.32
CA THR A 355 -15.75 43.21 17.32
C THR A 355 -14.97 43.82 18.47
N GLU A 356 -14.04 44.75 18.17
CA GLU A 356 -13.29 45.50 19.18
C GLU A 356 -14.22 46.36 20.06
N ARG A 357 -15.21 47.02 19.45
CA ARG A 357 -16.20 47.82 20.19
C ARG A 357 -17.10 46.98 21.10
N ALA A 358 -17.53 45.80 20.64
CA ALA A 358 -18.32 44.88 21.47
C ALA A 358 -17.55 44.36 22.69
N LEU A 359 -16.24 44.15 22.54
CA LEU A 359 -15.32 43.82 23.63
C LEU A 359 -15.10 45.01 24.59
N GLU A 360 -15.01 46.24 24.07
CA GLU A 360 -14.93 47.46 24.88
C GLU A 360 -16.21 47.76 25.67
N GLU A 361 -17.38 47.42 25.11
CA GLU A 361 -18.70 47.62 25.74
C GLU A 361 -19.08 46.50 26.74
N ASN A 362 -18.20 45.51 26.97
CA ASN A 362 -18.36 44.39 27.90
C ASN A 362 -19.59 43.49 27.60
N ASP A 363 -19.98 43.41 26.32
CA ASP A 363 -21.06 42.53 25.84
C ASP A 363 -20.48 41.17 25.42
N GLN A 364 -20.08 40.40 26.43
CA GLN A 364 -19.40 39.11 26.26
C GLN A 364 -20.18 38.07 25.41
N PRO A 365 -21.52 37.95 25.50
CA PRO A 365 -22.29 37.07 24.63
C PRO A 365 -22.17 37.42 23.14
N LEU A 366 -22.11 38.71 22.80
CA LEU A 366 -21.97 39.16 21.41
C LEU A 366 -20.57 38.88 20.87
N ALA A 367 -19.54 39.07 21.70
CA ALA A 367 -18.15 38.76 21.33
C ALA A 367 -17.95 37.24 21.08
N GLU A 368 -18.51 36.39 21.95
CA GLU A 368 -18.46 34.93 21.79
C GLU A 368 -19.15 34.46 20.49
N ALA A 369 -20.35 34.99 20.20
CA ALA A 369 -21.07 34.68 18.95
C ALA A 369 -20.31 35.12 17.69
N LEU A 370 -19.59 36.25 17.75
CA LEU A 370 -18.76 36.74 16.63
C LEU A 370 -17.51 35.88 16.42
N VAL A 371 -16.88 35.40 17.48
CA VAL A 371 -15.73 34.48 17.42
C VAL A 371 -16.14 33.11 16.89
N GLU A 372 -17.27 32.56 17.36
CA GLU A 372 -17.81 31.29 16.88
C GLU A 372 -18.16 31.36 15.38
N ARG A 373 -18.76 32.47 14.95
CA ARG A 373 -19.01 32.74 13.52
C ARG A 373 -17.71 32.85 12.72
N TRP A 374 -16.70 33.56 13.23
CA TRP A 374 -15.41 33.70 12.54
C TRP A 374 -14.68 32.36 12.38
N ASN A 375 -14.69 31.53 13.42
CA ASN A 375 -14.13 30.18 13.37
C ASN A 375 -14.89 29.29 12.38
N SER A 376 -16.22 29.37 12.36
CA SER A 376 -17.05 28.64 11.39
C SER A 376 -16.77 29.09 9.94
N GLU A 377 -16.62 30.40 9.69
CA GLU A 377 -16.28 30.93 8.36
C GLU A 377 -14.86 30.50 7.93
N ARG A 378 -13.90 30.42 8.86
CA ARG A 378 -12.55 29.92 8.62
C ARG A 378 -12.52 28.42 8.31
N GLU A 379 -13.30 27.63 9.03
CA GLU A 379 -13.44 26.19 8.79
C GLU A 379 -14.07 25.91 7.41
N ILE A 380 -15.11 26.66 7.03
CA ILE A 380 -15.71 26.60 5.68
C ILE A 380 -14.69 26.97 4.59
N ALA A 381 -13.86 28.00 4.83
CA ALA A 381 -12.81 28.38 3.87
C ALA A 381 -11.73 27.29 3.73
N GLN A 382 -11.31 26.67 4.84
CA GLN A 382 -10.36 25.55 4.82
C GLN A 382 -10.92 24.32 4.10
N ILE A 383 -12.21 24.01 4.29
CA ILE A 383 -12.89 22.95 3.53
C ILE A 383 -12.92 23.29 2.04
N GLY A 384 -13.15 24.56 1.67
CA GLY A 384 -13.15 25.01 0.28
C GLY A 384 -11.76 25.02 -0.40
N ASP A 385 -10.69 25.27 0.36
CA ASP A 385 -9.31 25.14 -0.12
C ASP A 385 -8.94 23.66 -0.30
N ALA A 386 -9.23 22.81 0.70
CA ALA A 386 -9.01 21.38 0.60
C ALA A 386 -9.77 20.75 -0.58
N ALA A 387 -11.03 21.14 -0.80
CA ALA A 387 -11.82 20.67 -1.94
C ALA A 387 -11.20 21.04 -3.30
N ARG A 388 -10.58 22.23 -3.42
CA ARG A 388 -9.87 22.64 -4.64
C ARG A 388 -8.59 21.84 -4.85
N ASP A 389 -7.83 21.58 -3.79
CA ASP A 389 -6.63 20.74 -3.85
C ASP A 389 -6.98 19.30 -4.25
N TYR A 390 -8.08 18.75 -3.70
CA TYR A 390 -8.60 17.44 -4.12
C TYR A 390 -9.02 17.42 -5.59
N GLN A 391 -9.64 18.49 -6.11
CA GLN A 391 -10.05 18.55 -7.51
C GLN A 391 -8.83 18.52 -8.46
N VAL A 392 -7.75 19.23 -8.11
CA VAL A 392 -6.50 19.19 -8.88
C VAL A 392 -5.90 17.78 -8.90
N LEU A 393 -5.92 17.09 -7.76
CA LEU A 393 -5.43 15.70 -7.65
C LEU A 393 -6.30 14.71 -8.44
N ILE A 394 -7.62 14.87 -8.41
CA ILE A 394 -8.56 14.07 -9.20
C ILE A 394 -8.30 14.26 -10.69
N ASP A 395 -8.13 15.51 -11.14
CA ASP A 395 -7.87 15.83 -12.54
C ASP A 395 -6.53 15.24 -13.03
N ASP A 396 -5.46 15.29 -12.21
CA ASP A 396 -4.16 14.68 -12.54
C ASP A 396 -4.25 13.15 -12.58
N TYR A 397 -4.90 12.54 -11.58
CA TYR A 397 -5.09 11.09 -11.51
C TYR A 397 -5.88 10.56 -12.71
N GLN A 398 -6.97 11.24 -13.08
CA GLN A 398 -7.76 10.86 -14.24
C GLN A 398 -7.00 11.00 -15.57
N ARG A 399 -6.13 12.03 -15.71
CA ARG A 399 -5.22 12.15 -16.88
C ARG A 399 -4.23 10.99 -16.96
N ARG A 400 -3.62 10.60 -15.82
CA ARG A 400 -2.69 9.47 -15.76
C ARG A 400 -3.37 8.15 -16.11
N ILE A 401 -4.62 7.94 -15.67
CA ILE A 401 -5.43 6.79 -16.06
C ILE A 401 -5.75 6.80 -17.56
N ALA A 402 -6.18 7.94 -18.11
CA ALA A 402 -6.48 8.07 -19.54
C ALA A 402 -5.24 7.73 -20.40
N TYR A 403 -4.07 8.21 -19.97
CA TYR A 403 -2.78 7.90 -20.59
C TYR A 403 -2.43 6.41 -20.49
N ARG A 404 -2.54 5.80 -19.31
CA ARG A 404 -2.26 4.36 -19.12
C ARG A 404 -3.22 3.44 -19.88
N LEU A 405 -4.49 3.84 -20.02
CA LEU A 405 -5.52 3.04 -20.69
C LEU A 405 -5.59 3.27 -22.20
N ASN A 406 -4.69 4.10 -22.76
CA ASN A 406 -4.69 4.50 -24.18
C ASN A 406 -6.07 4.99 -24.65
N VAL A 407 -6.80 5.66 -23.75
CA VAL A 407 -8.09 6.26 -24.05
C VAL A 407 -7.81 7.51 -24.87
N ASP A 408 -8.53 7.68 -25.97
CA ASP A 408 -8.46 8.88 -26.81
C ASP A 408 -8.61 10.14 -25.94
N LEU A 409 -7.51 10.88 -25.83
CA LEU A 409 -7.40 12.06 -24.97
C LEU A 409 -8.46 13.10 -25.33
N GLU A 410 -8.84 13.21 -26.62
CA GLU A 410 -9.89 14.13 -27.07
C GLU A 410 -11.27 13.72 -26.56
N ALA A 411 -11.55 12.41 -26.46
CA ALA A 411 -12.81 11.90 -25.93
C ALA A 411 -12.90 12.14 -24.42
N TYR A 412 -11.80 11.96 -23.69
CA TYR A 412 -11.71 12.26 -22.26
C TYR A 412 -11.90 13.76 -21.99
N GLU A 413 -11.19 14.64 -22.70
CA GLU A 413 -11.34 16.10 -22.58
C GLU A 413 -12.76 16.58 -22.92
N ARG A 414 -13.47 15.87 -23.80
CA ARG A 414 -14.88 16.14 -24.09
C ARG A 414 -15.79 15.80 -22.90
N VAL A 415 -15.54 14.68 -22.21
CA VAL A 415 -16.30 14.28 -21.02
C VAL A 415 -16.05 15.27 -19.88
N VAL A 416 -14.79 15.67 -19.63
CA VAL A 416 -14.46 16.69 -18.61
C VAL A 416 -15.17 18.01 -18.90
N ARG A 417 -15.17 18.48 -20.16
CA ARG A 417 -15.91 19.69 -20.54
C ARG A 417 -17.42 19.58 -20.32
N LEU A 418 -18.02 18.43 -20.61
CA LEU A 418 -19.44 18.18 -20.36
C LEU A 418 -19.75 18.16 -18.86
N HIS A 419 -18.87 17.59 -18.04
CA HIS A 419 -19.05 17.56 -16.59
C HIS A 419 -18.93 18.96 -15.97
N ALA A 420 -17.93 19.75 -16.40
CA ALA A 420 -17.79 21.15 -15.98
C ALA A 420 -19.03 21.99 -16.37
N ALA A 421 -19.58 21.79 -17.57
CA ALA A 421 -20.82 22.45 -17.99
C ALA A 421 -22.04 22.04 -17.13
N ALA A 422 -22.11 20.76 -16.72
CA ALA A 422 -23.18 20.28 -15.84
C ALA A 422 -23.08 20.88 -14.43
N ILE A 423 -21.87 21.01 -13.88
CA ILE A 423 -21.62 21.70 -12.59
C ILE A 423 -22.09 23.16 -12.68
N GLN A 424 -21.70 23.89 -13.72
CA GLN A 424 -22.14 25.28 -13.91
C GLN A 424 -23.68 25.40 -14.03
N GLN A 425 -24.33 24.44 -14.68
CA GLN A 425 -25.80 24.42 -14.74
C GLN A 425 -26.44 24.16 -13.37
N HIS A 426 -25.83 23.31 -12.55
CA HIS A 426 -26.29 23.04 -11.19
C HIS A 426 -26.12 24.27 -10.27
N GLU A 427 -24.97 24.94 -10.34
CA GLU A 427 -24.72 26.20 -9.62
C GLU A 427 -25.76 27.27 -10.03
N ALA A 428 -26.00 27.44 -11.34
CA ALA A 428 -27.02 28.37 -11.83
C ALA A 428 -28.45 27.99 -11.39
N ALA A 429 -28.74 26.70 -11.21
CA ALA A 429 -30.02 26.24 -10.67
C ALA A 429 -30.14 26.50 -9.17
N SER A 430 -29.06 26.33 -8.41
CA SER A 430 -28.96 26.66 -6.98
C SER A 430 -29.19 28.16 -6.75
N ASP A 431 -28.56 29.02 -7.54
CA ASP A 431 -28.74 30.49 -7.47
C ASP A 431 -30.20 30.90 -7.73
N ARG A 432 -30.88 30.23 -8.68
CA ARG A 432 -32.31 30.44 -8.94
C ARG A 432 -33.17 30.00 -7.77
N HIS A 433 -32.82 28.91 -7.10
CA HIS A 433 -33.54 28.44 -5.93
C HIS A 433 -33.41 29.44 -4.77
N GLU A 434 -32.20 29.93 -4.51
CA GLU A 434 -31.97 30.98 -3.50
C GLU A 434 -32.72 32.28 -3.83
N ALA A 435 -32.79 32.66 -5.11
CA ALA A 435 -33.58 33.80 -5.56
C ALA A 435 -35.10 33.61 -5.32
N LEU A 436 -35.62 32.38 -5.52
CA LEU A 436 -37.01 32.05 -5.22
C LEU A 436 -37.28 32.10 -3.71
N ASP A 437 -36.38 31.58 -2.88
CA ASP A 437 -36.52 31.64 -1.42
C ASP A 437 -36.56 33.08 -0.90
N ARG A 438 -35.68 33.95 -1.43
CA ARG A 438 -35.74 35.39 -1.15
C ARG A 438 -37.07 36.00 -1.55
N ARG A 439 -37.62 35.59 -2.70
CA ARG A 439 -38.92 36.09 -3.17
C ARG A 439 -40.07 35.63 -2.28
N VAL A 440 -40.04 34.38 -1.82
CA VAL A 440 -41.03 33.83 -0.87
C VAL A 440 -40.96 34.59 0.46
N ALA A 441 -39.76 34.88 0.97
CA ALA A 441 -39.58 35.66 2.19
C ALA A 441 -40.18 37.08 2.06
N GLN A 442 -39.90 37.78 0.94
CA GLN A 442 -40.49 39.09 0.65
C GLN A 442 -42.03 39.06 0.58
N LEU A 443 -42.59 37.99 -0.01
CA LEU A 443 -44.04 37.83 -0.10
C LEU A 443 -44.67 37.63 1.28
N ARG A 444 -44.05 36.85 2.16
CA ARG A 444 -44.49 36.67 3.55
C ARG A 444 -44.44 37.96 4.35
N GLU A 445 -43.39 38.76 4.18
CA GLU A 445 -43.29 40.07 4.84
C GLU A 445 -44.39 41.03 4.37
N ARG A 446 -44.69 41.03 3.07
CA ARG A 446 -45.79 41.83 2.50
C ARG A 446 -47.16 41.36 2.98
N GLU A 447 -47.38 40.05 3.06
CA GLU A 447 -48.60 39.47 3.61
C GLU A 447 -48.79 39.88 5.08
N ALA A 448 -47.75 39.79 5.90
CA ALA A 448 -47.79 40.24 7.29
C ALA A 448 -48.11 41.73 7.42
N ALA A 449 -47.54 42.57 6.55
CA ALA A 449 -47.85 44.01 6.51
C ALA A 449 -49.32 44.29 6.15
N LEU A 450 -49.87 43.58 5.15
CA LEU A 450 -51.28 43.71 4.76
C LEU A 450 -52.24 43.25 5.87
N ILE A 451 -51.89 42.17 6.58
CA ILE A 451 -52.66 41.70 7.75
C ILE A 451 -52.65 42.77 8.85
N ALA A 452 -51.50 43.40 9.11
CA ALA A 452 -51.38 44.47 10.10
C ALA A 452 -52.23 45.71 9.71
N GLU A 453 -52.19 46.11 8.43
CA GLU A 453 -52.99 47.23 7.90
C GLU A 453 -54.50 46.95 7.98
N TYR A 454 -54.92 45.74 7.60
CA TYR A 454 -56.31 45.30 7.70
C TYR A 454 -56.81 45.34 9.15
N ASN A 455 -56.02 44.83 10.09
CA ASN A 455 -56.37 44.86 11.51
C ASN A 455 -56.43 46.29 12.08
N ALA A 456 -55.59 47.21 11.58
CA ALA A 456 -55.63 48.61 11.97
C ALA A 456 -56.88 49.35 11.45
N GLY A 457 -57.46 48.93 10.32
CA GLY A 457 -58.67 49.53 9.73
C GLY A 457 -60.00 49.04 10.31
N ILE A 458 -59.99 47.99 11.14
CA ILE A 458 -61.21 47.39 11.72
C ILE A 458 -61.65 48.05 13.04
N HIS A 459 -60.85 48.98 13.59
CA HIS A 459 -61.26 49.83 14.70
C HIS A 459 -61.31 51.32 14.28
N PRO A 460 -62.44 51.80 13.76
CA PRO A 460 -62.81 53.20 13.92
C PRO A 460 -63.17 53.53 15.38
#